data_AF-D4DPI4-F1
#
_entry.id   AF-D4DPI4-F1
#
_cell.length_a   1.000
_cell.length_b   1.000
_cell.length_c   1.000
_cell.angle_alpha   90.00
_cell.angle_beta   90.00
_cell.angle_gamma   90.00
#
_symmetry.space_group_name_H-M   'P 1'
#
loop_
_entity.id
_entity.type
_entity.pdbx_description
1 polymer ?
#
loop_
_entity_poly.entity_id
_entity_poly.type
_entity_poly.pdbx_seq_one_letter_code
_entity_poly.pdbx_strand_id
1 'polypeptide(L)'
;MEPRVYTRGLFLSRGCDGGWFKFKLLDIMPPDIFNNVFLECRVMILERPSENSEGPSESTSRWALTLSYDGSRFFGWQKQADGVVSVQAALESALSQIAGETVNVVAAGRTDTGVHATAQVVHFDTAAERGEQSWIRGVNSLLPQGVAVWQAKRVASHFHARFDAFGRRYRYVLQSSPVRSPLLAARVGWTHTPLDFAAMQAAAALLVGEHDFSSFRASQCQAKSPVKTLYSVVLHGTPQLMALDLHGNAFLHHMVRNIVGALVYVGNGRLSVQGFAELLAEKSRLKAPPTFMPDGLYLTGVDYPPEFGLPVPPPPDWLWPFEGGL
;
A
#
# COMPACT_ATOMS: atom_id res chain seq x y z
N MET A 1 29.57 -1.63 -0.90
CA MET A 1 28.83 -0.79 -1.87
C MET A 1 27.37 -1.15 -1.74
N GLU A 2 26.55 -0.21 -1.29
CA GLU A 2 25.11 -0.40 -1.12
C GLU A 2 24.43 -0.64 -2.49
N PRO A 3 23.40 -1.50 -2.55
CA PRO A 3 22.61 -1.67 -3.76
C PRO A 3 21.71 -0.45 -3.96
N ARG A 4 22.02 0.40 -4.94
CA ARG A 4 21.11 1.44 -5.43
C ARG A 4 20.20 0.83 -6.50
N VAL A 5 18.91 0.74 -6.20
CA VAL A 5 17.88 0.33 -7.17
C VAL A 5 17.53 1.53 -8.04
N TYR A 6 17.85 1.46 -9.34
CA TYR A 6 17.45 2.45 -10.33
C TYR A 6 16.34 1.87 -11.21
N THR A 7 15.09 2.18 -10.91
CA THR A 7 13.94 1.88 -11.78
C THR A 7 13.64 3.09 -12.67
N ARG A 8 14.40 3.27 -13.76
CA ARG A 8 13.89 4.02 -14.93
C ARG A 8 13.11 3.03 -15.79
N GLY A 9 11.78 3.13 -15.77
CA GLY A 9 10.93 2.35 -16.68
C GLY A 9 11.18 2.79 -18.11
N LEU A 10 11.68 1.90 -18.96
CA LEU A 10 11.70 2.09 -20.41
C LEU A 10 10.33 1.65 -20.95
N PHE A 11 9.52 2.59 -21.40
CA PHE A 11 8.27 2.28 -22.11
C PHE A 11 8.58 2.10 -23.59
N LEU A 12 8.52 0.87 -24.09
CA LEU A 12 8.59 0.59 -25.53
C LEU A 12 7.18 0.79 -26.14
N SER A 13 7.09 1.61 -27.18
CA SER A 13 5.88 1.74 -27.98
C SER A 13 5.56 0.40 -28.67
N ARG A 14 4.32 -0.08 -28.49
CA ARG A 14 3.67 -1.27 -29.08
C ARG A 14 4.50 -2.14 -30.05
N GLY A 15 4.59 -3.44 -29.74
CA GLY A 15 4.93 -4.48 -30.71
C GLY A 15 6.25 -5.21 -30.50
N CYS A 16 6.85 -5.18 -29.31
CA CYS A 16 8.03 -6.00 -29.01
C CYS A 16 7.65 -7.16 -28.09
N ASP A 17 7.79 -8.38 -28.59
CA ASP A 17 7.77 -9.59 -27.76
C ASP A 17 8.92 -9.50 -26.73
N GLY A 18 8.63 -9.78 -25.46
CA GLY A 18 9.59 -9.65 -24.38
C GLY A 18 10.93 -10.34 -24.70
N GLY A 19 12.04 -9.64 -24.48
CA GLY A 19 13.39 -10.12 -24.79
C GLY A 19 14.44 -9.64 -23.80
N TRP A 20 15.65 -10.19 -23.91
CA TRP A 20 16.82 -9.68 -23.21
C TRP A 20 17.33 -8.44 -23.92
N PHE A 21 17.51 -7.35 -23.17
CA PHE A 21 18.02 -6.09 -23.71
C PHE A 21 19.36 -5.75 -23.06
N LYS A 22 20.31 -5.32 -23.90
CA LYS A 22 21.64 -4.88 -23.50
C LYS A 22 21.67 -3.36 -23.55
N PHE A 23 21.87 -2.71 -22.40
CA PHE A 23 21.98 -1.25 -22.34
C PHE A 23 23.35 -0.82 -21.83
N LYS A 24 23.83 0.32 -22.34
CA LYS A 24 25.07 0.97 -21.90
C LYS A 24 24.69 1.99 -20.81
N LEU A 25 25.11 1.75 -19.57
CA LEU A 25 24.91 2.72 -18.47
C LEU A 25 25.77 3.95 -18.74
N LEU A 26 25.19 5.07 -19.16
CA LEU A 26 25.94 6.30 -19.44
C LEU A 26 25.70 7.45 -18.44
N ASP A 27 24.87 7.26 -17.40
CA ASP A 27 24.48 8.37 -16.52
C ASP A 27 24.79 8.17 -15.02
N ILE A 28 25.58 7.15 -14.61
CA ILE A 28 25.67 6.79 -13.17
C ILE A 28 27.05 7.05 -12.52
N MET A 29 28.19 7.06 -13.24
CA MET A 29 29.54 7.31 -12.68
C MET A 29 30.57 7.73 -13.75
N PRO A 30 31.77 8.25 -13.39
CA PRO A 30 32.75 8.80 -14.34
C PRO A 30 33.15 7.80 -15.45
N PRO A 31 33.43 8.29 -16.67
CA PRO A 31 33.59 7.49 -17.90
C PRO A 31 34.75 6.48 -17.89
N ASP A 32 35.61 6.50 -16.87
CA ASP A 32 36.90 5.82 -16.89
C ASP A 32 36.83 4.37 -16.36
N ILE A 33 35.73 3.97 -15.70
CA ILE A 33 35.67 2.71 -14.93
C ILE A 33 35.02 1.55 -15.71
N PHE A 34 34.17 1.79 -16.71
CA PHE A 34 33.40 0.71 -17.35
C PHE A 34 33.20 0.86 -18.85
N ASN A 35 34.27 0.99 -19.63
CA ASN A 35 34.15 1.01 -21.09
C ASN A 35 33.62 -0.30 -21.73
N ASN A 36 33.36 -1.38 -20.96
CA ASN A 36 32.91 -2.67 -21.50
C ASN A 36 31.96 -3.48 -20.58
N VAL A 37 31.25 -2.86 -19.62
CA VAL A 37 30.27 -3.61 -18.78
C VAL A 37 28.85 -3.40 -19.27
N PHE A 38 28.20 -4.53 -19.54
CA PHE A 38 26.82 -4.61 -19.97
C PHE A 38 26.00 -5.30 -18.88
N LEU A 39 24.88 -4.72 -18.49
CA LEU A 39 23.87 -5.40 -17.68
C LEU A 39 22.86 -6.07 -18.60
N GLU A 40 22.70 -7.38 -18.45
CA GLU A 40 21.56 -8.11 -18.99
C GLU A 40 20.43 -8.07 -17.96
N CYS A 41 19.39 -7.31 -18.27
CA CYS A 41 18.18 -7.25 -17.45
C CYS A 41 17.01 -7.85 -18.22
N ARG A 42 16.22 -8.69 -17.55
CA ARG A 42 14.96 -9.18 -18.10
C ARG A 42 13.87 -8.14 -17.84
N VAL A 43 13.41 -7.47 -18.89
CA VAL A 43 12.25 -6.57 -18.81
C VAL A 43 10.99 -7.44 -18.85
N MET A 44 10.26 -7.52 -17.75
CA MET A 44 8.93 -8.14 -17.76
C MET A 44 7.92 -7.11 -18.25
N ILE A 45 7.38 -7.34 -19.44
CA ILE A 45 6.21 -6.60 -19.93
C ILE A 45 5.02 -7.09 -19.12
N LEU A 46 4.53 -6.26 -18.19
CA LEU A 46 3.23 -6.50 -17.57
C LEU A 46 2.17 -6.10 -18.59
N GLU A 47 1.70 -7.06 -19.38
CA GLU A 47 0.54 -6.85 -20.24
C GLU A 47 -0.65 -6.43 -19.37
N ARG A 48 -1.25 -5.29 -19.70
CA ARG A 48 -2.52 -4.87 -19.08
C ARG A 48 -3.56 -5.95 -19.38
N PRO A 49 -4.27 -6.49 -18.38
CA PRO A 49 -5.44 -7.30 -18.66
C PRO A 49 -6.42 -6.44 -19.48
N SER A 50 -6.83 -6.93 -20.64
CA SER A 50 -7.82 -6.30 -21.49
C SER A 50 -9.19 -6.37 -20.81
N GLU A 51 -9.50 -5.38 -19.98
CA GLU A 51 -10.88 -5.10 -19.61
C GLU A 51 -11.38 -3.96 -20.51
N ASN A 52 -12.57 -4.16 -21.09
CA ASN A 52 -13.34 -3.13 -21.79
C ASN A 52 -13.73 -2.03 -20.80
N SER A 53 -12.80 -1.18 -20.40
CA SER A 53 -13.13 0.15 -19.91
C SER A 53 -13.07 1.07 -21.12
N GLU A 54 -14.24 1.48 -21.61
CA GLU A 54 -14.33 2.60 -22.55
C GLU A 54 -13.47 3.74 -21.98
N GLY A 55 -12.46 4.16 -22.74
CA GLY A 55 -11.69 5.34 -22.38
C GLY A 55 -12.64 6.54 -22.24
N PRO A 56 -12.30 7.54 -21.43
CA PRO A 56 -13.13 8.73 -21.28
C PRO A 56 -13.50 9.30 -22.66
N SER A 57 -14.80 9.61 -22.87
CA SER A 57 -15.26 10.33 -24.04
C SER A 57 -14.54 11.69 -24.12
N GLU A 58 -14.45 12.30 -25.32
CA GLU A 58 -13.74 13.58 -25.53
C GLU A 58 -14.17 14.72 -24.58
N SER A 59 -15.31 14.61 -23.91
CA SER A 59 -15.85 15.58 -22.96
C SER A 59 -15.57 15.30 -21.47
N THR A 60 -14.82 14.25 -21.12
CA THR A 60 -14.59 13.86 -19.71
C THR A 60 -13.13 14.04 -19.27
N SER A 61 -12.95 14.46 -18.02
CA SER A 61 -11.63 14.63 -17.40
C SER A 61 -11.41 13.61 -16.30
N ARG A 62 -10.21 13.02 -16.27
CA ARG A 62 -9.78 12.11 -15.21
C ARG A 62 -9.08 12.86 -14.07
N TRP A 63 -9.54 12.60 -12.86
CA TRP A 63 -8.96 13.14 -11.63
C TRP A 63 -8.45 12.02 -10.74
N ALA A 64 -7.30 12.26 -10.12
CA ALA A 64 -6.79 11.47 -9.01
C ALA A 64 -6.95 12.26 -7.71
N LEU A 65 -7.43 11.60 -6.66
CA LEU A 65 -7.51 12.16 -5.32
C LEU A 65 -6.63 11.37 -4.37
N THR A 66 -5.98 12.09 -3.45
CA THR A 66 -5.32 11.49 -2.31
C THR A 66 -6.11 11.81 -1.04
N LEU A 67 -6.44 10.77 -0.28
CA LEU A 67 -7.30 10.87 0.89
C LEU A 67 -6.76 10.08 2.08
N SER A 68 -7.15 10.56 3.26
CA SER A 68 -6.93 9.90 4.53
C SER A 68 -8.26 9.49 5.16
N TYR A 69 -8.28 8.39 5.90
CA TYR A 69 -9.44 7.98 6.66
C TYR A 69 -9.13 7.18 7.92
N ASP A 70 -9.98 7.39 8.93
CA ASP A 70 -10.07 6.61 10.16
C ASP A 70 -10.95 5.38 9.92
N GLY A 71 -10.30 4.24 9.61
CA GLY A 71 -10.98 2.97 9.30
C GLY A 71 -11.88 2.43 10.42
N SER A 72 -11.72 2.88 11.67
CA SER A 72 -12.53 2.42 12.80
C SER A 72 -14.02 2.75 12.67
N ARG A 73 -14.37 3.72 11.81
CA ARG A 73 -15.74 4.19 11.55
C ARG A 73 -16.40 3.52 10.34
N PHE A 74 -15.69 2.63 9.64
CA PHE A 74 -16.11 2.09 8.35
C PHE A 74 -15.96 0.57 8.31
N PHE A 75 -16.88 -0.10 7.60
CA PHE A 75 -16.79 -1.52 7.27
C PHE A 75 -15.88 -1.77 6.05
N GLY A 76 -14.72 -1.12 6.07
CA GLY A 76 -13.70 -1.18 5.04
C GLY A 76 -13.89 -0.17 3.91
N TRP A 77 -13.05 -0.31 2.89
CA TRP A 77 -13.08 0.56 1.72
C TRP A 77 -14.32 0.34 0.85
N GLN A 78 -14.52 -0.91 0.43
CA GLN A 78 -15.40 -1.26 -0.68
C GLN A 78 -16.87 -1.06 -0.31
N LYS A 79 -17.65 -0.48 -1.23
CA LYS A 79 -19.12 -0.44 -1.11
C LYS A 79 -19.70 -1.85 -1.00
N GLN A 80 -20.59 -2.06 -0.04
CA GLN A 80 -21.27 -3.34 0.24
C GLN A 80 -22.78 -3.19 0.03
N ALA A 81 -23.57 -4.11 0.59
CA ALA A 81 -25.03 -4.02 0.61
C ALA A 81 -25.51 -2.70 1.24
N ASP A 82 -26.73 -2.28 0.88
CA ASP A 82 -27.30 -1.02 1.31
C ASP A 82 -27.33 -0.87 2.84
N GLY A 83 -26.98 0.33 3.32
CA GLY A 83 -26.91 0.66 4.74
C GLY A 83 -25.56 0.39 5.42
N VAL A 84 -24.62 -0.32 4.76
CA VAL A 84 -23.28 -0.53 5.31
C VAL A 84 -22.36 0.66 4.99
N VAL A 85 -21.89 1.33 6.05
CA VAL A 85 -21.02 2.51 5.92
C VAL A 85 -19.62 2.07 5.44
N SER A 86 -19.23 2.54 4.25
CA SER A 86 -17.91 2.28 3.64
C SER A 86 -17.31 3.58 3.13
N VAL A 87 -15.97 3.62 3.04
CA VAL A 87 -15.26 4.83 2.59
C VAL A 87 -15.62 5.15 1.12
N GLN A 88 -15.70 4.13 0.27
CA GLN A 88 -16.07 4.30 -1.14
C GLN A 88 -17.45 4.92 -1.30
N ALA A 89 -18.48 4.40 -0.60
CA ALA A 89 -19.84 4.92 -0.73
C ALA A 89 -19.94 6.38 -0.25
N ALA A 90 -19.25 6.73 0.84
CA ALA A 90 -19.21 8.10 1.35
C ALA A 90 -18.54 9.05 0.34
N LEU A 91 -17.41 8.62 -0.25
CA LEU A 91 -16.67 9.41 -1.23
C LEU A 91 -17.44 9.59 -2.54
N GLU A 92 -18.01 8.53 -3.10
CA GLU A 92 -18.82 8.58 -4.32
C GLU A 92 -20.05 9.48 -4.15
N SER A 93 -20.72 9.41 -3.00
CA SER A 93 -21.85 10.29 -2.67
C SER A 93 -21.44 11.77 -2.63
N ALA A 94 -20.34 12.09 -1.96
CA ALA A 94 -19.83 13.46 -1.88
C ALA A 94 -19.36 13.98 -3.24
N LEU A 95 -18.63 13.17 -4.01
CA LEU A 95 -18.18 13.53 -5.36
C LEU A 95 -19.36 13.76 -6.31
N SER A 96 -20.37 12.90 -6.26
CA SER A 96 -21.53 13.01 -7.14
C SER A 96 -22.30 14.32 -6.91
N GLN A 97 -22.40 14.75 -5.65
CA GLN A 97 -23.02 16.04 -5.31
C GLN A 97 -22.23 17.24 -5.82
N ILE A 98 -20.89 17.22 -5.72
CA ILE A 98 -20.03 18.30 -6.23
C ILE A 98 -20.00 18.34 -7.76
N ALA A 99 -20.00 17.16 -8.40
CA ALA A 99 -20.02 17.02 -9.84
C ALA A 99 -21.40 17.39 -10.43
N GLY A 100 -22.49 17.10 -9.72
CA GLY A 100 -23.86 17.21 -10.24
C GLY A 100 -24.26 16.03 -11.13
N GLU A 101 -23.51 14.93 -11.06
CA GLU A 101 -23.70 13.69 -11.81
C GLU A 101 -23.19 12.50 -11.00
N THR A 102 -23.57 11.27 -11.37
CA THR A 102 -23.08 10.07 -10.67
C THR A 102 -21.59 9.86 -10.93
N VAL A 103 -20.79 9.84 -9.86
CA VAL A 103 -19.35 9.57 -9.90
C VAL A 103 -19.05 8.24 -9.23
N ASN A 104 -18.34 7.36 -9.95
CA ASN A 104 -17.77 6.12 -9.41
C ASN A 104 -16.25 6.27 -9.29
N VAL A 105 -15.68 5.70 -8.23
CA VAL A 105 -14.22 5.77 -7.98
C VAL A 105 -13.56 4.40 -8.09
N VAL A 106 -12.29 4.40 -8.50
CA VAL A 106 -11.44 3.21 -8.46
C VAL A 106 -10.22 3.50 -7.59
N ALA A 107 -10.04 2.70 -6.54
CA ALA A 107 -8.95 2.82 -5.59
C ALA A 107 -7.67 2.07 -5.99
N ALA A 108 -6.55 2.56 -5.50
CA ALA A 108 -5.24 1.92 -5.64
C ALA A 108 -5.15 0.54 -4.98
N GLY A 109 -5.82 0.39 -3.83
CA GLY A 109 -5.95 -0.85 -3.10
C GLY A 109 -7.09 -0.77 -2.10
N ARG A 110 -7.81 -1.88 -1.91
CA ARG A 110 -8.86 -1.96 -0.89
C ARG A 110 -8.24 -2.13 0.49
N THR A 111 -8.84 -1.51 1.50
CA THR A 111 -8.52 -1.76 2.91
C THR A 111 -9.67 -2.50 3.60
N ASP A 112 -9.33 -3.41 4.52
CA ASP A 112 -10.30 -4.18 5.30
C ASP A 112 -11.03 -3.28 6.32
N THR A 113 -12.09 -3.80 6.93
CA THR A 113 -12.76 -3.16 8.08
C THR A 113 -11.77 -2.82 9.18
N GLY A 114 -11.84 -1.59 9.69
CA GLY A 114 -10.96 -1.09 10.75
C GLY A 114 -9.58 -0.61 10.29
N VAL A 115 -9.18 -0.86 9.03
CA VAL A 115 -7.86 -0.44 8.52
C VAL A 115 -7.90 1.02 8.06
N HIS A 116 -6.89 1.78 8.46
CA HIS A 116 -6.77 3.22 8.18
C HIS A 116 -6.02 3.51 6.88
N ALA A 117 -6.07 4.75 6.41
CA ALA A 117 -5.15 5.26 5.40
C ALA A 117 -4.78 6.72 5.69
N THR A 118 -3.54 7.08 5.39
CA THR A 118 -3.11 8.50 5.34
C THR A 118 -2.97 8.99 3.91
N ALA A 119 -2.73 8.09 2.96
CA ALA A 119 -2.54 8.41 1.55
C ALA A 119 -3.08 7.29 0.64
N GLN A 120 -4.38 6.99 0.75
CA GLN A 120 -5.09 6.22 -0.27
C GLN A 120 -5.19 7.07 -1.53
N VAL A 121 -5.09 6.45 -2.69
CA VAL A 121 -5.29 7.12 -3.98
C VAL A 121 -6.48 6.51 -4.71
N VAL A 122 -7.36 7.36 -5.23
CA VAL A 122 -8.43 6.97 -6.14
C VAL A 122 -8.34 7.73 -7.44
N HIS A 123 -8.98 7.22 -8.48
CA HIS A 123 -9.34 8.03 -9.64
C HIS A 123 -10.82 7.94 -9.97
N PHE A 124 -11.32 8.94 -10.68
CA PHE A 124 -12.65 8.99 -11.26
C PHE A 124 -12.64 9.86 -12.52
N ASP A 125 -13.66 9.67 -13.34
CA ASP A 125 -13.93 10.48 -14.53
C ASP A 125 -15.20 11.32 -14.31
N THR A 126 -15.21 12.52 -14.86
CA THR A 126 -16.36 13.44 -14.77
C THR A 126 -16.37 14.40 -15.96
N ALA A 127 -17.57 14.78 -16.41
CA ALA A 127 -17.76 15.88 -17.36
C ALA A 127 -17.84 17.25 -16.65
N ALA A 128 -17.96 17.26 -15.32
CA ALA A 128 -18.08 18.48 -14.55
C ALA A 128 -16.77 19.29 -14.55
N GLU A 129 -16.84 20.51 -15.08
CA GLU A 129 -15.74 21.47 -14.98
C GLU A 129 -15.71 22.09 -13.58
N ARG A 130 -14.70 21.74 -12.80
CA ARG A 130 -14.46 22.23 -11.44
C ARG A 130 -12.96 22.47 -11.23
N GLY A 131 -12.64 23.43 -10.38
CA GLY A 131 -11.27 23.66 -9.92
C GLY A 131 -10.85 22.62 -8.87
N GLU A 132 -9.54 22.49 -8.66
CA GLU A 132 -8.95 21.56 -7.68
C GLU A 132 -9.57 21.71 -6.27
N GLN A 133 -9.77 22.96 -5.82
CA GLN A 133 -10.33 23.23 -4.49
C GLN A 133 -11.79 22.77 -4.35
N SER A 134 -12.55 22.63 -5.42
CA SER A 134 -13.90 22.04 -5.36
C SER A 134 -13.82 20.56 -5.00
N TRP A 135 -12.85 19.83 -5.57
CA TRP A 135 -12.61 18.42 -5.28
C TRP A 135 -11.98 18.17 -3.91
N ILE A 136 -11.35 19.18 -3.33
CA ILE A 136 -10.81 19.10 -1.97
C ILE A 136 -11.83 19.63 -0.96
N ARG A 137 -12.07 20.95 -0.93
CA ARG A 137 -12.90 21.60 0.10
C ARG A 137 -14.38 21.29 -0.07
N GLY A 138 -14.89 21.28 -1.30
CA GLY A 138 -16.29 20.97 -1.56
C GLY A 138 -16.62 19.54 -1.15
N VAL A 139 -15.82 18.57 -1.59
CA VAL A 139 -15.98 17.16 -1.20
C VAL A 139 -15.84 16.99 0.32
N ASN A 140 -14.84 17.61 0.95
CA ASN A 140 -14.67 17.55 2.40
C ASN A 140 -15.83 18.15 3.20
N SER A 141 -16.54 19.15 2.67
CA SER A 141 -17.74 19.68 3.36
C SER A 141 -18.92 18.70 3.39
N LEU A 142 -18.90 17.66 2.54
CA LEU A 142 -19.93 16.64 2.43
C LEU A 142 -19.50 15.28 2.99
N LEU A 143 -18.19 15.06 3.16
CA LEU A 143 -17.67 13.82 3.72
C LEU A 143 -18.00 13.69 5.22
N PRO A 144 -18.29 12.47 5.70
CA PRO A 144 -18.50 12.23 7.12
C PRO A 144 -17.20 12.40 7.91
N GLN A 145 -17.34 12.59 9.22
CA GLN A 145 -16.19 12.61 10.13
C GLN A 145 -15.32 11.36 9.95
N GLY A 146 -14.02 11.57 9.77
CA GLY A 146 -13.05 10.48 9.63
C GLY A 146 -12.68 10.13 8.19
N VAL A 147 -13.12 10.89 7.18
CA VAL A 147 -12.59 10.85 5.81
C VAL A 147 -12.27 12.26 5.36
N ALA A 148 -11.11 12.45 4.75
CA ALA A 148 -10.74 13.74 4.17
C ALA A 148 -9.88 13.55 2.92
N VAL A 149 -10.25 14.27 1.86
CA VAL A 149 -9.42 14.48 0.68
C VAL A 149 -8.45 15.62 0.99
N TRP A 150 -7.15 15.42 0.80
CA TRP A 150 -6.16 16.46 1.03
C TRP A 150 -5.39 16.85 -0.24
N GLN A 151 -5.56 16.11 -1.32
CA GLN A 151 -5.03 16.45 -2.64
C GLN A 151 -5.98 16.02 -3.74
N ALA A 152 -6.09 16.86 -4.78
CA ALA A 152 -6.74 16.53 -6.03
C ALA A 152 -5.80 16.90 -7.18
N LYS A 153 -5.77 16.08 -8.22
CA LYS A 153 -4.93 16.34 -9.41
C LYS A 153 -5.62 15.84 -10.66
N ARG A 154 -5.71 16.69 -11.68
CA ARG A 154 -6.07 16.24 -13.02
C ARG A 154 -4.92 15.42 -13.58
N VAL A 155 -5.21 14.22 -14.05
CA VAL A 155 -4.21 13.25 -14.53
C VAL A 155 -4.50 12.87 -15.99
N ALA A 156 -3.56 12.19 -16.63
CA ALA A 156 -3.77 11.67 -17.97
C ALA A 156 -5.00 10.75 -18.02
N SER A 157 -5.75 10.80 -19.12
CA SER A 157 -6.96 9.99 -19.34
C SER A 157 -6.73 8.48 -19.20
N HIS A 158 -5.51 8.02 -19.45
CA HIS A 158 -5.12 6.62 -19.34
C HIS A 158 -4.62 6.21 -17.95
N PHE A 159 -4.57 7.13 -16.97
CA PHE A 159 -4.13 6.82 -15.60
C PHE A 159 -5.12 5.88 -14.92
N HIS A 160 -4.64 4.83 -14.27
CA HIS A 160 -5.48 3.92 -13.50
C HIS A 160 -4.89 3.67 -12.12
N ALA A 161 -5.55 4.21 -11.09
CA ALA A 161 -5.08 4.17 -9.69
C ALA A 161 -4.64 2.77 -9.22
N ARG A 162 -5.32 1.69 -9.63
CA ARG A 162 -4.93 0.32 -9.27
C ARG A 162 -3.78 -0.27 -10.10
N PHE A 163 -3.79 -0.05 -11.41
CA PHE A 163 -3.00 -0.84 -12.36
C PHE A 163 -1.69 -0.16 -12.72
N ASP A 164 -1.65 1.17 -12.70
CA ASP A 164 -0.40 1.92 -12.88
C ASP A 164 0.39 2.03 -11.56
N ALA A 165 -0.21 1.62 -10.42
CA ALA A 165 0.50 1.55 -9.14
C ALA A 165 1.51 0.40 -9.13
N PHE A 166 2.80 0.72 -8.98
CA PHE A 166 3.88 -0.27 -8.91
C PHE A 166 4.36 -0.55 -7.48
N GLY A 167 3.84 0.17 -6.49
CA GLY A 167 4.15 -0.07 -5.09
C GLY A 167 3.09 0.47 -4.14
N ARG A 168 2.97 -0.16 -2.98
CA ARG A 168 2.13 0.28 -1.86
C ARG A 168 2.96 0.26 -0.59
N ARG A 169 2.70 1.23 0.29
CA ARG A 169 3.37 1.39 1.57
C ARG A 169 2.36 1.22 2.70
N TYR A 170 2.70 0.38 3.66
CA TYR A 170 1.91 0.18 4.85
C TYR A 170 2.77 0.44 6.07
N ARG A 171 2.15 1.00 7.11
CA ARG A 171 2.70 1.05 8.47
C ARG A 171 1.77 0.29 9.40
N TYR A 172 2.34 -0.56 10.24
CA TYR A 172 1.62 -1.17 11.36
C TYR A 172 2.18 -0.64 12.68
N VAL A 173 1.36 0.04 13.48
CA VAL A 173 1.73 0.52 14.82
C VAL A 173 1.29 -0.51 15.86
N LEU A 174 2.22 -0.97 16.69
CA LEU A 174 2.02 -2.01 17.69
C LEU A 174 2.45 -1.53 19.08
N GLN A 175 1.56 -1.63 20.05
CA GLN A 175 1.83 -1.42 21.46
C GLN A 175 1.99 -2.77 22.18
N SER A 176 3.13 -2.97 22.83
CA SER A 176 3.35 -4.03 23.82
C SER A 176 3.29 -3.41 25.22
N SER A 177 2.23 -3.71 25.96
CA SER A 177 2.03 -3.18 27.31
C SER A 177 1.07 -4.07 28.09
N PRO A 178 1.31 -4.39 29.38
CA PRO A 178 0.40 -5.18 30.20
C PRO A 178 -1.04 -4.66 30.20
N VAL A 179 -1.21 -3.34 30.02
CA VAL A 179 -2.52 -2.66 29.94
C VAL A 179 -2.59 -1.82 28.66
N ARG A 180 -3.69 -1.95 27.92
CA ARG A 180 -3.97 -1.14 26.73
C ARG A 180 -4.14 0.33 27.08
N SER A 181 -3.64 1.23 26.23
CA SER A 181 -3.93 2.66 26.37
C SER A 181 -5.30 3.01 25.78
N PRO A 182 -6.25 3.57 26.55
CA PRO A 182 -7.54 4.02 25.99
C PRO A 182 -7.38 5.17 24.99
N LEU A 183 -6.27 5.93 25.04
CA LEU A 183 -5.99 7.04 24.13
C LEU A 183 -5.54 6.56 22.73
N LEU A 184 -5.05 5.32 22.65
CA LEU A 184 -4.60 4.68 21.40
C LEU A 184 -5.63 3.69 20.84
N ALA A 185 -6.82 3.63 21.45
CA ALA A 185 -7.89 2.72 21.03
C ALA A 185 -8.23 2.94 19.54
N ALA A 186 -8.31 1.83 18.80
CA ALA A 186 -8.54 1.81 17.36
C ALA A 186 -7.52 2.62 16.54
N ARG A 187 -6.29 2.82 17.06
CA ARG A 187 -5.18 3.46 16.34
C ARG A 187 -3.90 2.64 16.32
N VAL A 188 -3.78 1.68 17.23
CA VAL A 188 -2.62 0.79 17.37
C VAL A 188 -3.10 -0.63 17.60
N GLY A 189 -2.33 -1.60 17.11
CA GLY A 189 -2.46 -2.97 17.59
C GLY A 189 -1.94 -3.08 19.02
N TRP A 190 -2.48 -3.99 19.83
CA TRP A 190 -2.09 -4.15 21.22
C TRP A 190 -1.84 -5.62 21.58
N THR A 191 -0.76 -5.86 22.31
CA THR A 191 -0.53 -7.11 23.04
C THR A 191 -0.11 -6.84 24.48
N HIS A 192 -0.52 -7.72 25.39
CA HIS A 192 -0.15 -7.67 26.80
C HIS A 192 1.21 -8.30 27.09
N THR A 193 1.76 -9.07 26.13
CA THR A 193 3.04 -9.76 26.29
C THR A 193 4.20 -8.85 25.90
N PRO A 194 5.30 -8.84 26.67
CA PRO A 194 6.58 -8.28 26.23
C PRO A 194 7.01 -8.90 24.90
N LEU A 195 7.69 -8.11 24.07
CA LEU A 195 8.16 -8.55 22.76
C LEU A 195 9.68 -8.39 22.65
N ASP A 196 10.35 -9.43 22.14
CA ASP A 196 11.73 -9.37 21.71
C ASP A 196 11.82 -8.63 20.37
N PHE A 197 12.21 -7.35 20.47
CA PHE A 197 12.38 -6.46 19.31
C PHE A 197 13.40 -7.01 18.31
N ALA A 198 14.52 -7.56 18.80
CA ALA A 198 15.61 -8.04 17.94
C ALA A 198 15.19 -9.30 17.17
N ALA A 199 14.50 -10.24 17.82
CA ALA A 199 13.95 -11.41 17.17
C ALA A 199 12.89 -11.05 16.11
N MET A 200 12.00 -10.10 16.41
CA MET A 200 11.02 -9.59 15.45
C MET A 200 11.69 -8.93 14.25
N GLN A 201 12.72 -8.12 14.47
CA GLN A 201 13.48 -7.47 13.40
C GLN A 201 14.19 -8.50 12.51
N ALA A 202 14.81 -9.53 13.11
CA ALA A 202 15.46 -10.61 12.37
C ALA A 202 14.45 -11.38 11.50
N ALA A 203 13.27 -11.72 12.03
CA ALA A 203 12.22 -12.39 11.27
C ALA A 203 11.63 -11.51 10.16
N ALA A 204 11.42 -10.21 10.43
CA ALA A 204 10.90 -9.27 9.45
C ALA A 204 11.84 -9.10 8.24
N ALA A 205 13.16 -9.12 8.46
CA ALA A 205 14.16 -9.01 7.39
C ALA A 205 14.07 -10.15 6.37
N LEU A 206 13.61 -11.34 6.78
CA LEU A 206 13.45 -12.51 5.89
C LEU A 206 12.36 -12.29 4.83
N LEU A 207 11.46 -11.33 5.03
CA LEU A 207 10.33 -11.06 4.13
C LEU A 207 10.72 -10.24 2.90
N VAL A 208 11.89 -9.59 2.91
CA VAL A 208 12.37 -8.76 1.80
C VAL A 208 12.70 -9.65 0.60
N GLY A 209 12.34 -9.18 -0.60
CA GLY A 209 12.49 -9.92 -1.85
C GLY A 209 11.18 -10.53 -2.35
N GLU A 210 11.31 -11.43 -3.32
CA GLU A 210 10.17 -12.13 -3.94
C GLU A 210 9.90 -13.45 -3.24
N HIS A 211 8.66 -13.61 -2.74
CA HIS A 211 8.24 -14.81 -2.01
C HIS A 211 6.82 -15.21 -2.37
N ASP A 212 6.51 -16.49 -2.17
CA ASP A 212 5.13 -16.98 -2.12
C ASP A 212 4.56 -16.74 -0.72
N PHE A 213 3.61 -15.80 -0.62
CA PHE A 213 3.00 -15.41 0.65
C PHE A 213 1.73 -16.21 0.99
N SER A 214 1.58 -17.44 0.48
CA SER A 214 0.40 -18.29 0.76
C SER A 214 0.19 -18.55 2.26
N SER A 215 1.26 -18.68 3.06
CA SER A 215 1.16 -18.79 4.52
C SER A 215 0.54 -17.56 5.19
N PHE A 216 0.63 -16.40 4.51
CA PHE A 216 0.09 -15.12 4.96
C PHE A 216 -1.13 -14.67 4.15
N ARG A 217 -1.76 -15.55 3.37
CA ARG A 217 -2.89 -15.22 2.50
C ARG A 217 -4.22 -15.66 3.12
N ALA A 218 -5.22 -14.79 3.18
CA ALA A 218 -6.57 -15.20 3.58
C ALA A 218 -7.21 -16.13 2.53
N SER A 219 -8.05 -17.08 2.96
CA SER A 219 -8.73 -18.04 2.07
C SER A 219 -9.61 -17.36 1.01
N GLN A 220 -10.25 -16.25 1.36
CA GLN A 220 -11.10 -15.45 0.46
C GLN A 220 -10.31 -14.51 -0.47
N CYS A 221 -8.98 -14.61 -0.52
CA CYS A 221 -8.16 -13.71 -1.34
C CYS A 221 -8.37 -14.00 -2.83
N GLN A 222 -8.79 -12.98 -3.58
CA GLN A 222 -9.07 -13.03 -5.02
C GLN A 222 -7.82 -12.84 -5.91
N ALA A 223 -6.63 -12.65 -5.33
CA ALA A 223 -5.41 -12.44 -6.10
C ALA A 223 -5.04 -13.70 -6.91
N LYS A 224 -4.72 -13.54 -8.20
CA LYS A 224 -4.35 -14.68 -9.08
C LYS A 224 -3.07 -15.38 -8.61
N SER A 225 -2.05 -14.61 -8.24
CA SER A 225 -0.78 -15.15 -7.76
C SER A 225 -0.57 -14.80 -6.28
N PRO A 226 -0.11 -15.77 -5.44
CA PRO A 226 0.34 -15.49 -4.08
C PRO A 226 1.78 -14.93 -4.02
N VAL A 227 2.51 -14.94 -5.14
CA VAL A 227 3.88 -14.44 -5.21
C VAL A 227 3.86 -12.92 -5.23
N LYS A 228 4.59 -12.29 -4.30
CA LYS A 228 4.71 -10.83 -4.16
C LYS A 228 6.17 -10.48 -3.87
N THR A 229 6.49 -9.21 -4.07
CA THR A 229 7.83 -8.69 -3.80
C THR A 229 7.72 -7.57 -2.78
N LEU A 230 8.35 -7.75 -1.63
CA LEU A 230 8.54 -6.68 -0.66
C LEU A 230 9.90 -6.02 -0.93
N TYR A 231 9.87 -4.73 -1.24
CA TYR A 231 11.05 -3.92 -1.50
C TYR A 231 11.78 -3.57 -0.20
N SER A 232 11.03 -3.32 0.88
CA SER A 232 11.60 -3.09 2.21
C SER A 232 10.63 -3.52 3.30
N VAL A 233 11.18 -4.01 4.41
CA VAL A 233 10.46 -4.26 5.66
C VAL A 233 11.33 -3.75 6.80
N VAL A 234 10.87 -2.75 7.53
CA VAL A 234 11.67 -2.08 8.56
C VAL A 234 10.87 -1.95 9.84
N LEU A 235 11.48 -2.33 10.96
CA LEU A 235 10.90 -2.24 12.29
C LEU A 235 11.59 -1.11 13.06
N HIS A 236 10.82 -0.13 13.51
CA HIS A 236 11.29 1.06 14.21
C HIS A 236 10.67 1.15 15.62
N GLY A 237 11.27 1.98 16.47
CA GLY A 237 10.73 2.34 17.79
C GLY A 237 11.38 1.57 18.93
N THR A 238 10.55 1.17 19.90
CA THR A 238 10.98 0.50 21.14
C THR A 238 10.19 -0.80 21.32
N PRO A 239 10.64 -1.75 22.16
CA PRO A 239 9.86 -2.97 22.44
C PRO A 239 8.41 -2.71 22.90
N GLN A 240 8.13 -1.54 23.50
CA GLN A 240 6.80 -1.18 24.03
C GLN A 240 5.90 -0.50 22.99
N LEU A 241 6.49 0.21 22.03
CA LEU A 241 5.76 0.88 20.95
C LEU A 241 6.61 0.86 19.68
N MET A 242 6.13 0.10 18.70
CA MET A 242 6.87 -0.24 17.48
C MET A 242 6.06 0.19 16.25
N ALA A 243 6.78 0.52 15.18
CA ALA A 243 6.20 0.72 13.84
C ALA A 243 6.87 -0.25 12.86
N LEU A 244 6.08 -1.12 12.22
CA LEU A 244 6.52 -1.98 11.14
C LEU A 244 6.12 -1.34 9.80
N ASP A 245 7.11 -0.91 9.03
CA ASP A 245 6.93 -0.40 7.68
C ASP A 245 7.14 -1.49 6.65
N LEU A 246 6.20 -1.60 5.71
CA LEU A 246 6.27 -2.53 4.60
C LEU A 246 6.07 -1.77 3.30
N HIS A 247 6.99 -1.96 2.36
CA HIS A 247 6.90 -1.45 1.01
C HIS A 247 6.98 -2.63 0.05
N GLY A 248 6.03 -2.76 -0.87
CA GLY A 248 6.00 -3.86 -1.81
C GLY A 248 5.17 -3.58 -3.04
N ASN A 249 5.30 -4.43 -4.06
CA ASN A 249 4.61 -4.26 -5.34
C ASN A 249 3.07 -4.36 -5.20
N ALA A 250 2.62 -5.33 -4.42
CA ALA A 250 1.23 -5.57 -4.08
C ALA A 250 1.14 -6.41 -2.78
N PHE A 251 -0.04 -6.41 -2.17
CA PHE A 251 -0.30 -7.17 -0.94
C PHE A 251 -1.55 -8.04 -1.11
N LEU A 252 -1.52 -9.24 -0.52
CA LEU A 252 -2.67 -10.14 -0.52
C LEU A 252 -3.67 -9.74 0.57
N HIS A 253 -4.89 -10.27 0.47
CA HIS A 253 -5.92 -10.03 1.49
C HIS A 253 -5.43 -10.53 2.86
N HIS A 254 -5.51 -9.65 3.86
CA HIS A 254 -4.97 -9.80 5.23
C HIS A 254 -3.44 -9.96 5.34
N MET A 255 -2.67 -9.87 4.25
CA MET A 255 -1.23 -10.21 4.25
C MET A 255 -0.43 -9.53 5.35
N VAL A 256 -0.52 -8.20 5.44
CA VAL A 256 0.23 -7.42 6.44
C VAL A 256 -0.17 -7.83 7.86
N ARG A 257 -1.47 -7.99 8.13
CA ARG A 257 -1.98 -8.38 9.45
C ARG A 257 -1.58 -9.80 9.86
N ASN A 258 -1.43 -10.70 8.89
CA ASN A 258 -0.94 -12.06 9.14
C ASN A 258 0.56 -12.08 9.43
N ILE A 259 1.32 -11.29 8.68
CA ILE A 259 2.75 -11.08 8.94
C ILE A 259 2.92 -10.53 10.36
N VAL A 260 2.19 -9.48 10.72
CA VAL A 260 2.25 -8.90 12.08
C VAL A 260 1.89 -9.93 13.15
N GLY A 261 0.84 -10.73 12.94
CA GLY A 261 0.47 -11.80 13.88
C GLY A 261 1.59 -12.82 14.09
N ALA A 262 2.26 -13.23 13.02
CA ALA A 262 3.40 -14.12 13.10
C ALA A 262 4.64 -13.47 13.74
N LEU A 263 4.91 -12.20 13.46
CA LEU A 263 5.98 -11.45 14.13
C LEU A 263 5.70 -11.28 15.62
N VAL A 264 4.45 -11.06 16.05
CA VAL A 264 4.08 -11.03 17.48
C VAL A 264 4.34 -12.39 18.15
N TYR A 265 4.10 -13.50 17.44
CA TYR A 265 4.45 -14.84 17.93
C TYR A 265 5.96 -15.04 18.03
N VAL A 266 6.75 -14.45 17.13
CA VAL A 266 8.21 -14.41 17.26
C VAL A 266 8.62 -13.60 18.48
N GLY A 267 8.10 -12.38 18.61
CA GLY A 267 8.45 -11.47 19.71
C GLY A 267 8.10 -12.03 21.09
N ASN A 268 7.02 -12.80 21.23
CA ASN A 268 6.66 -13.41 22.51
C ASN A 268 7.22 -14.84 22.71
N GLY A 269 8.10 -15.30 21.82
CA GLY A 269 8.81 -16.59 21.94
C GLY A 269 8.00 -17.83 21.58
N ARG A 270 6.77 -17.71 21.08
CA ARG A 270 5.95 -18.84 20.62
C ARG A 270 6.35 -19.38 19.25
N LEU A 271 7.12 -18.59 18.49
CA LEU A 271 7.68 -18.96 17.20
C LEU A 271 9.16 -18.54 17.17
N SER A 272 10.07 -19.39 16.73
CA SER A 272 11.46 -18.98 16.53
C SER A 272 11.61 -18.23 15.20
N VAL A 273 12.70 -17.46 15.04
CA VAL A 273 13.02 -16.82 13.74
C VAL A 273 13.16 -17.88 12.64
N GLN A 274 13.77 -19.03 12.96
CA GLN A 274 13.86 -20.17 12.04
C GLN A 274 12.48 -20.75 11.71
N GLY A 275 11.60 -20.90 12.70
CA GLY A 275 10.22 -21.35 12.50
C GLY A 275 9.40 -20.37 11.65
N PHE A 276 9.69 -19.07 11.74
CA PHE A 276 9.10 -18.07 10.85
C PHE A 276 9.57 -18.24 9.40
N ALA A 277 10.86 -18.52 9.17
CA ALA A 277 11.39 -18.85 7.85
C ALA A 277 10.73 -20.10 7.27
N GLU A 278 10.58 -21.15 8.09
CA GLU A 278 9.89 -22.39 7.73
C GLU A 278 8.42 -22.15 7.40
N LEU A 279 7.73 -21.32 8.19
CA LEU A 279 6.34 -20.92 7.91
C LEU A 279 6.21 -20.23 6.55
N LEU A 280 7.12 -19.31 6.21
CA LEU A 280 7.14 -18.66 4.90
C LEU A 280 7.38 -19.70 3.77
N ALA A 281 8.28 -20.65 3.98
CA ALA A 281 8.59 -21.71 3.02
C ALA A 281 7.47 -22.75 2.86
N GLU A 282 6.63 -22.96 3.88
CA GLU A 282 5.56 -23.96 3.88
C GLU A 282 4.42 -23.63 2.91
N LYS A 283 4.23 -22.34 2.58
CA LYS A 283 3.19 -21.85 1.65
C LYS A 283 1.77 -22.31 2.05
N SER A 284 1.52 -22.48 3.35
CA SER A 284 0.25 -22.94 3.90
C SER A 284 -0.15 -22.13 5.13
N ARG A 285 -1.43 -21.74 5.17
CA ARG A 285 -1.99 -20.99 6.29
C ARG A 285 -2.33 -21.88 7.50
N LEU A 286 -2.33 -23.20 7.36
CA LEU A 286 -2.84 -24.12 8.39
C LEU A 286 -2.10 -24.01 9.73
N LYS A 287 -0.80 -23.70 9.68
CA LYS A 287 0.04 -23.51 10.87
C LYS A 287 0.33 -22.04 11.16
N ALA A 288 -0.21 -21.13 10.36
CA ALA A 288 0.04 -19.70 10.53
C ALA A 288 -0.74 -19.16 11.75
N PRO A 289 -0.12 -18.27 12.54
CA PRO A 289 -0.81 -17.57 13.62
C PRO A 289 -2.08 -16.84 13.14
N PRO A 290 -3.02 -16.56 14.05
CA PRO A 290 -4.26 -15.86 13.71
C PRO A 290 -3.98 -14.46 13.14
N THR A 291 -4.88 -13.99 12.28
CA THR A 291 -4.82 -12.63 11.72
C THR A 291 -4.82 -11.60 12.85
N PHE A 292 -3.86 -10.69 12.85
CA PHE A 292 -3.78 -9.65 13.87
C PHE A 292 -4.80 -8.52 13.64
N MET A 293 -5.03 -7.70 14.67
CA MET A 293 -6.06 -6.66 14.65
C MET A 293 -5.81 -5.61 13.57
N PRO A 294 -6.86 -5.03 12.96
CA PRO A 294 -6.71 -4.03 11.90
C PRO A 294 -6.29 -2.64 12.41
N ASP A 295 -6.55 -2.35 13.69
CA ASP A 295 -6.44 -1.05 14.35
C ASP A 295 -5.08 -0.36 14.18
N GLY A 296 -4.00 -1.14 14.07
CA GLY A 296 -2.66 -0.60 13.89
C GLY A 296 -2.26 -0.37 12.43
N LEU A 297 -3.06 -0.80 11.45
CA LEU A 297 -2.66 -0.82 10.05
C LEU A 297 -3.10 0.45 9.30
N TYR A 298 -2.13 1.09 8.65
CA TYR A 298 -2.31 2.28 7.83
C TYR A 298 -1.75 2.04 6.43
N LEU A 299 -2.56 2.30 5.39
CA LEU A 299 -2.02 2.54 4.04
C LEU A 299 -1.40 3.94 4.01
N THR A 300 -0.07 4.01 3.90
CA THR A 300 0.70 5.25 4.01
C THR A 300 1.12 5.85 2.68
N GLY A 301 0.99 5.11 1.58
CA GLY A 301 1.30 5.62 0.26
C GLY A 301 1.16 4.62 -0.87
N VAL A 302 1.13 5.13 -2.09
CA VAL A 302 1.05 4.36 -3.33
C VAL A 302 2.02 4.96 -4.34
N ASP A 303 2.92 4.15 -4.88
CA ASP A 303 3.91 4.61 -5.84
C ASP A 303 3.36 4.51 -7.28
N TYR A 304 3.47 5.62 -8.01
CA TYR A 304 3.08 5.76 -9.41
C TYR A 304 4.24 6.27 -10.26
N PRO A 305 4.24 5.98 -11.58
CA PRO A 305 5.22 6.54 -12.49
C PRO A 305 5.27 8.08 -12.42
N PRO A 306 6.47 8.70 -12.45
CA PRO A 306 6.63 10.15 -12.28
C PRO A 306 5.83 11.00 -13.27
N GLU A 307 5.52 10.49 -14.46
CA GLU A 307 4.74 11.21 -15.48
C GLU A 307 3.33 11.59 -15.03
N PHE A 308 2.75 10.86 -14.06
CA PHE A 308 1.45 11.22 -13.49
C PHE A 308 1.55 12.33 -12.45
N GLY A 309 2.76 12.61 -11.96
CA GLY A 309 3.06 13.64 -10.96
C GLY A 309 2.26 13.47 -9.67
N LEU A 310 2.11 12.22 -9.21
CA LEU A 310 1.49 11.88 -7.93
C LEU A 310 2.61 11.48 -6.96
N PRO A 311 3.22 12.44 -6.23
CA PRO A 311 4.28 12.12 -5.29
C PRO A 311 3.71 11.34 -4.09
N VAL A 312 4.53 10.46 -3.53
CA VAL A 312 4.19 9.74 -2.31
C VAL A 312 4.52 10.64 -1.12
N PRO A 313 3.52 11.07 -0.31
CA PRO A 313 3.79 11.86 0.87
C PRO A 313 4.55 11.01 1.92
N PRO A 314 5.38 11.63 2.77
CA PRO A 314 5.85 10.94 3.96
C PRO A 314 4.67 10.59 4.88
N PRO A 315 4.79 9.54 5.71
CA PRO A 315 3.84 9.32 6.80
C PRO A 315 3.70 10.60 7.66
N PRO A 316 2.51 10.97 8.12
CA PRO A 316 2.33 12.15 8.96
C PRO A 316 3.13 12.07 10.26
N ASP A 317 3.57 13.21 10.80
CA ASP A 317 4.39 13.27 12.03
C ASP A 317 3.72 12.61 13.24
N TRP A 318 2.39 12.63 13.31
CA TRP A 318 1.62 11.98 14.37
C TRP A 318 1.59 10.45 14.23
N LEU A 319 1.89 9.90 13.05
CA LEU A 319 1.93 8.48 12.75
C LEU A 319 3.37 7.96 12.86
N TRP A 320 3.97 8.07 14.06
CA TRP A 320 5.22 7.44 14.57
C TRP A 320 6.07 6.62 13.57
N PRO A 321 7.41 6.84 13.41
CA PRO A 321 8.35 6.81 14.52
C PRO A 321 9.33 7.98 14.57
N PHE A 322 9.66 8.41 15.79
CA PHE A 322 10.83 9.27 15.99
C PHE A 322 12.10 8.42 15.80
N GLU A 323 12.94 8.81 14.86
CA GLU A 323 14.37 8.52 14.94
C GLU A 323 14.95 9.43 16.04
N GLY A 324 15.57 8.83 17.06
CA GLY A 324 16.05 9.53 18.25
C GLY A 324 15.05 9.45 19.40
N GLY A 325 15.48 8.79 20.49
CA GLY A 325 14.68 8.67 21.70
C GLY A 325 14.23 10.03 22.25
N LEU A 326 13.14 10.00 23.03
CA LEU A 326 12.72 11.12 23.88
C LEU A 326 13.85 11.58 24.80
#